data_AF-A0A955XZF9-F1
#
_entry.id   AF-A0A955XZF9-F1
#
_cell.length_a   1.000
_cell.length_b   1.000
_cell.length_c   1.000
_cell.angle_alpha   90.00
_cell.angle_beta   90.00
_cell.angle_gamma   90.00
#
_symmetry.space_group_name_H-M   'P 1'
#
loop_
_entity.id
_entity.type
_entity.pdbx_description
1 polymer ?
#
loop_
_entity_poly.entity_id
_entity_poly.type
_entity_poly.pdbx_seq_one_letter_code
_entity_poly.pdbx_strand_id
1 'polypeptide(L)'
;MNRQQFERYGWPFLAGLPKPPERLMRYLYWGAVGLVTFVWFLGCFHGIANFWQWGHDGFNGAAFAHAARNSIRFGIAGQVQYYMGLEAPGVEMVYTHHPMMLHFHLMTLFRLFGYSEWVARLTPAVYSFL
;
A
#
# COMPACT_ATOMS: atom_id res chain seq x y z
N MET A 1 -31.25 31.56 -16.03
CA MET A 1 -30.78 31.39 -17.43
C MET A 1 -31.99 31.02 -18.28
N ASN A 2 -32.37 31.88 -19.23
CA ASN A 2 -33.63 31.71 -19.99
C ASN A 2 -33.48 30.65 -21.09
N ARG A 3 -34.55 29.88 -21.36
CA ARG A 3 -34.59 28.77 -22.34
C ARG A 3 -33.96 29.12 -23.69
N GLN A 4 -34.16 30.35 -24.14
CA GLN A 4 -33.64 30.86 -25.41
C GLN A 4 -32.10 31.01 -25.46
N GLN A 5 -31.42 31.19 -24.33
CA GLN A 5 -29.95 31.27 -24.32
C GLN A 5 -29.29 29.89 -24.41
N PHE A 6 -29.94 28.84 -23.87
CA PHE A 6 -29.39 27.48 -23.93
C PHE A 6 -29.43 26.91 -25.36
N GLU A 7 -30.47 27.25 -26.12
CA GLU A 7 -30.61 26.87 -27.53
C GLU A 7 -29.58 27.57 -28.44
N ARG A 8 -29.09 28.75 -28.04
CA ARG A 8 -28.13 29.54 -28.82
C ARG A 8 -26.67 29.09 -28.69
N TYR A 9 -26.32 28.45 -27.57
CA TYR A 9 -24.96 27.96 -27.28
C TYR A 9 -24.87 26.44 -27.12
N GLY A 10 -25.98 25.72 -27.34
CA GLY A 10 -26.01 24.27 -27.38
C GLY A 10 -25.22 23.75 -28.58
N TRP A 11 -24.45 22.68 -28.37
CA TRP A 11 -23.60 22.09 -29.39
C TRP A 11 -24.43 21.70 -30.64
N PRO A 12 -24.17 22.32 -31.82
CA PRO A 12 -25.05 22.24 -32.98
C PRO A 12 -25.21 20.82 -33.54
N PHE A 13 -24.29 19.92 -33.22
CA PHE A 13 -24.31 18.51 -33.64
C PHE A 13 -25.27 17.62 -32.84
N LEU A 14 -25.80 18.08 -31.70
CA LEU A 14 -26.83 17.36 -30.95
C LEU A 14 -28.25 17.89 -31.25
N ALA A 15 -28.37 18.96 -32.02
CA ALA A 15 -29.64 19.54 -32.41
C ALA A 15 -30.39 18.59 -33.36
N GLY A 16 -31.52 18.04 -32.91
CA GLY A 16 -32.39 17.16 -33.71
C GLY A 16 -32.26 15.66 -33.40
N LEU A 17 -31.32 15.24 -32.55
CA LEU A 17 -31.29 13.86 -32.08
C LEU A 17 -32.43 13.61 -31.08
N PRO A 18 -33.10 12.44 -31.14
CA PRO A 18 -34.10 12.07 -30.15
C PRO A 18 -33.46 12.04 -28.77
N LYS A 19 -34.09 12.71 -27.80
CA LYS A 19 -33.66 12.61 -26.40
C LYS A 19 -33.81 11.15 -25.96
N PRO A 20 -32.76 10.52 -25.42
CA PRO A 20 -32.88 9.18 -24.90
C PRO A 20 -33.87 9.12 -23.74
N PRO A 21 -34.48 7.94 -23.48
CA PRO A 21 -35.44 7.79 -22.39
C PRO A 21 -34.84 8.23 -21.06
N GLU A 22 -35.62 8.92 -20.24
CA GLU A 22 -35.17 9.40 -18.91
C GLU A 22 -34.62 8.26 -18.04
N ARG A 23 -35.23 7.07 -18.14
CA ARG A 23 -34.75 5.86 -17.45
C ARG A 23 -33.36 5.45 -17.90
N LEU A 24 -33.08 5.50 -19.20
CA LEU A 24 -31.75 5.19 -19.75
C LEU A 24 -30.71 6.18 -19.22
N MET A 25 -31.04 7.48 -19.23
CA MET A 25 -30.15 8.52 -18.69
C MET A 25 -29.86 8.31 -17.19
N ARG A 26 -30.87 7.92 -16.42
CA ARG A 26 -30.69 7.58 -15.00
C ARG A 26 -29.76 6.37 -14.80
N TYR A 27 -29.90 5.32 -15.60
CA TYR A 27 -29.01 4.16 -15.52
C TYR A 27 -27.58 4.49 -15.95
N LEU A 28 -27.40 5.28 -17.01
CA LEU A 28 -26.08 5.72 -17.45
C LEU A 28 -25.39 6.60 -16.40
N TYR A 29 -26.14 7.51 -15.77
CA TYR A 29 -25.63 8.34 -14.68
C TYR A 29 -25.17 7.48 -13.49
N TRP A 30 -26.02 6.60 -12.96
CA TRP A 30 -25.66 5.76 -11.82
C TRP A 30 -24.58 4.73 -12.17
N GLY A 31 -24.56 4.24 -13.41
CA GLY A 31 -23.48 3.39 -13.91
C GLY A 31 -22.14 4.13 -13.94
N ALA A 32 -22.13 5.39 -14.39
CA ALA A 32 -20.93 6.23 -14.38
C ALA A 32 -20.47 6.55 -12.95
N VAL A 33 -21.39 6.87 -12.04
CA VAL A 33 -21.07 7.06 -10.61
C VAL A 33 -20.48 5.78 -10.03
N GLY A 34 -21.12 4.64 -10.24
CA GLY A 34 -20.64 3.34 -9.77
C GLY A 34 -19.26 3.00 -10.32
N LEU A 35 -19.00 3.25 -11.60
CA LEU A 35 -17.69 3.03 -12.22
C LEU A 35 -16.61 3.94 -11.60
N VAL A 36 -16.89 5.24 -11.43
CA VAL A 36 -15.94 6.19 -10.81
C VAL A 36 -15.66 5.79 -9.37
N THR A 37 -16.69 5.44 -8.60
CA THR A 37 -16.54 4.97 -7.22
C THR A 37 -15.76 3.67 -7.15
N PHE A 38 -15.99 2.73 -8.07
CA PHE A 38 -15.26 1.46 -8.13
C PHE A 38 -13.78 1.67 -8.48
N VAL A 39 -13.47 2.51 -9.47
CA VAL A 39 -12.09 2.87 -9.83
C VAL A 39 -11.39 3.59 -8.67
N TRP A 40 -12.09 4.52 -8.00
CA TRP A 40 -11.58 5.19 -6.81
C TRP A 40 -11.30 4.18 -5.68
N PHE A 41 -12.23 3.25 -5.42
CA PHE A 41 -12.07 2.19 -4.44
C PHE A 41 -10.88 1.29 -4.75
N LEU A 42 -10.69 0.87 -6.01
CA LEU A 42 -9.50 0.15 -6.47
C LEU A 42 -8.21 0.98 -6.25
N GLY A 43 -8.27 2.29 -6.51
CA GLY A 43 -7.19 3.23 -6.20
C GLY A 43 -6.84 3.29 -4.71
N CYS A 44 -7.83 3.17 -3.81
CA CYS A 44 -7.58 3.09 -2.37
C CYS A 44 -6.78 1.84 -1.97
N PHE A 45 -6.96 0.71 -2.67
CA PHE A 45 -6.11 -0.48 -2.47
C PHE A 45 -4.68 -0.29 -2.98
N HIS A 46 -4.46 0.63 -3.92
CA HIS A 46 -3.12 0.99 -4.39
C HIS A 46 -2.26 1.63 -3.29
N GLY A 47 -2.86 2.17 -2.22
CA GLY A 47 -2.18 2.70 -1.03
C GLY A 47 -1.92 1.68 0.08
N ILE A 48 -2.82 0.70 0.26
CA ILE A 48 -2.65 -0.41 1.21
C ILE A 48 -1.41 -1.25 0.86
N ALA A 49 -1.07 -1.34 -0.43
CA ALA A 49 0.14 -2.02 -0.88
C ALA A 49 1.42 -1.14 -0.85
N ASN A 50 1.31 0.20 -0.85
CA ASN A 50 2.39 1.11 -1.25
C ASN A 50 2.98 1.99 -0.12
N PHE A 51 2.34 2.10 1.05
CA PHE A 51 2.98 2.79 2.20
C PHE A 51 4.28 2.14 2.66
N TRP A 52 4.41 0.81 2.48
CA TRP A 52 5.63 0.08 2.83
C TRP A 52 6.72 0.14 1.76
N GLN A 53 6.42 0.57 0.53
CA GLN A 53 7.42 0.50 -0.53
C GLN A 53 8.25 1.78 -0.62
N TRP A 54 7.69 2.94 -0.26
CA TRP A 54 8.32 4.24 -0.51
C TRP A 54 8.49 5.08 0.77
N GLY A 55 9.47 5.97 0.75
CA GLY A 55 9.72 6.92 1.83
C GLY A 55 10.42 6.31 3.06
N HIS A 56 10.35 7.03 4.17
CA HIS A 56 11.01 6.65 5.43
C HIS A 56 10.47 5.34 5.99
N ASP A 57 9.16 5.12 5.90
CA ASP A 57 8.51 3.92 6.44
C ASP A 57 8.90 2.66 5.66
N GLY A 58 8.93 2.75 4.32
CA GLY A 58 9.38 1.64 3.51
C GLY A 58 10.88 1.33 3.64
N PHE A 59 11.70 2.38 3.76
CA PHE A 59 13.12 2.22 4.05
C PHE A 59 13.35 1.51 5.39
N ASN A 60 12.68 1.95 6.45
CA ASN A 60 12.75 1.32 7.77
C ASN A 60 12.22 -0.12 7.73
N GLY A 61 11.09 -0.33 7.06
CA GLY A 61 10.50 -1.64 6.90
C GLY A 61 11.46 -2.64 6.25
N ALA A 62 12.13 -2.23 5.18
CA ALA A 62 13.18 -3.01 4.54
C ALA A 62 14.39 -3.24 5.47
N ALA A 63 14.83 -2.21 6.19
CA ALA A 63 15.97 -2.29 7.11
C ALA A 63 15.74 -3.29 8.26
N PHE A 64 14.58 -3.22 8.93
CA PHE A 64 14.24 -4.12 10.03
C PHE A 64 13.96 -5.54 9.54
N ALA A 65 13.31 -5.70 8.38
CA ALA A 65 13.14 -7.02 7.76
C ALA A 65 14.51 -7.64 7.42
N HIS A 66 15.43 -6.84 6.90
CA HIS A 66 16.78 -7.28 6.58
C HIS A 66 17.58 -7.67 7.83
N ALA A 67 17.48 -6.86 8.90
CA ALA A 67 18.09 -7.18 10.18
C ALA A 67 17.62 -8.53 10.73
N ALA A 68 16.30 -8.76 10.78
CA ALA A 68 15.75 -10.03 11.26
C ALA A 68 16.23 -11.23 10.42
N ARG A 69 16.35 -11.07 9.10
CA ARG A 69 16.92 -12.10 8.22
C ARG A 69 18.38 -12.38 8.54
N ASN A 70 19.20 -11.36 8.75
CA ASN A 70 20.60 -11.54 9.13
C ASN A 70 20.75 -12.21 10.50
N SER A 71 19.93 -11.81 11.47
CA SER A 71 19.86 -12.43 12.79
C SER A 71 19.56 -13.92 12.72
N ILE A 72 18.58 -14.31 11.91
CA ILE A 72 18.25 -15.73 11.70
C ILE A 72 19.37 -16.43 10.92
N ARG A 73 19.90 -15.80 9.87
CA ARG A 73 20.97 -16.37 9.02
C ARG A 73 22.24 -16.68 9.80
N PHE A 74 22.64 -15.80 10.71
CA PHE A 74 23.91 -15.91 11.43
C PHE A 74 23.75 -16.34 12.90
N GLY A 75 22.52 -16.60 13.37
CA GLY A 75 22.28 -17.00 14.77
C GLY A 75 22.55 -15.88 15.78
N ILE A 76 22.32 -14.63 15.40
CA ILE A 76 22.63 -13.43 16.20
C ILE A 76 21.33 -12.84 16.73
N ALA A 77 21.22 -12.60 18.03
CA ALA A 77 20.00 -12.01 18.63
C ALA A 77 19.84 -10.51 18.31
N GLY A 78 20.95 -9.80 18.07
CA GLY A 78 20.98 -8.37 17.78
C GLY A 78 20.52 -8.02 16.37
N GLN A 79 20.09 -6.76 16.16
CA GLN A 79 19.69 -6.25 14.84
C GLN A 79 20.92 -5.98 13.98
N VAL A 80 21.06 -6.68 12.85
CA VAL A 80 22.15 -6.43 11.91
C VAL A 80 21.60 -5.84 10.61
N GLN A 81 21.36 -4.53 10.61
CA GLN A 81 20.82 -3.83 9.45
C GLN A 81 21.86 -3.74 8.32
N TYR A 82 21.41 -3.79 7.06
CA TYR A 82 22.21 -3.57 5.84
C TYR A 82 23.43 -4.48 5.61
N TYR A 83 23.67 -5.51 6.42
CA TYR A 83 24.84 -6.38 6.27
C TYR A 83 24.66 -7.42 5.16
N MET A 84 25.47 -7.34 4.11
CA MET A 84 25.40 -8.21 2.92
C MET A 84 26.53 -9.25 2.85
N GLY A 85 27.33 -9.36 3.91
CA GLY A 85 28.47 -10.28 3.96
C GLY A 85 28.07 -11.75 3.90
N LEU A 86 29.05 -12.59 3.58
CA LEU A 86 28.88 -14.05 3.60
C LEU A 86 29.16 -14.65 4.99
N GLU A 87 30.05 -14.01 5.74
CA GLU A 87 30.46 -14.42 7.08
C GLU A 87 29.59 -13.76 8.16
N ALA A 88 29.72 -14.21 9.40
CA ALA A 88 29.00 -13.59 10.49
C ALA A 88 29.52 -12.15 10.71
N PRO A 89 28.62 -11.16 10.87
CA PRO A 89 29.01 -9.80 11.21
C PRO A 89 29.62 -9.74 12.62
N GLY A 90 30.55 -8.82 12.83
CA GLY A 90 31.05 -8.53 14.17
C GLY A 90 30.01 -7.85 15.07
N VAL A 91 30.29 -7.83 16.37
CA VAL A 91 29.39 -7.28 17.40
C VAL A 91 29.17 -5.78 17.24
N GLU A 92 30.13 -5.07 16.65
CA GLU A 92 30.09 -3.65 16.32
C GLU A 92 29.02 -3.29 15.28
N MET A 93 28.57 -4.28 14.49
CA MET A 93 27.51 -4.12 13.50
C MET A 93 26.10 -4.31 14.10
N VAL A 94 26.01 -4.67 15.39
CA VAL A 94 24.74 -4.83 16.08
C VAL A 94 24.16 -3.45 16.39
N TYR A 95 23.03 -3.15 15.75
CA TYR A 95 22.30 -1.91 15.92
C TYR A 95 21.41 -1.97 17.17
N THR A 96 21.81 -1.29 18.24
CA THR A 96 21.12 -1.30 19.56
C THR A 96 20.27 -0.07 19.84
N HIS A 97 20.23 0.92 18.94
CA HIS A 97 19.49 2.17 19.16
C HIS A 97 17.97 2.05 18.96
N HIS A 98 17.48 0.95 18.38
CA HIS A 98 16.05 0.71 18.18
C HIS A 98 15.48 -0.35 19.13
N PRO A 99 14.18 -0.26 19.49
CA PRO A 99 13.52 -1.24 20.33
C PRO A 99 13.68 -2.67 19.81
N MET A 100 14.22 -3.56 20.65
CA MET A 100 14.50 -4.96 20.30
C MET A 100 13.24 -5.83 20.16
N MET A 101 12.13 -5.44 20.78
CA MET A 101 10.90 -6.23 20.70
C MET A 101 10.37 -6.35 19.27
N LEU A 102 10.40 -5.26 18.49
CA LEU A 102 9.98 -5.30 17.09
C LEU A 102 10.78 -6.34 16.30
N HIS A 103 12.09 -6.38 16.54
CA HIS A 103 13.02 -7.32 15.91
C HIS A 103 12.71 -8.77 16.26
N PHE A 104 12.49 -9.07 17.55
CA PHE A 104 12.15 -10.43 17.97
C PHE A 104 10.80 -10.92 17.41
N HIS A 105 9.81 -10.03 17.26
CA HIS A 105 8.55 -10.37 16.59
C HIS A 105 8.78 -10.69 15.11
N LEU A 106 9.55 -9.86 14.40
CA LEU A 106 9.91 -10.14 13.00
C LEU A 106 10.69 -11.44 12.84
N MET A 107 11.67 -11.71 13.71
CA MET A 107 12.41 -12.97 13.72
C MET A 107 11.48 -14.17 13.89
N THR A 108 10.55 -14.08 14.85
CA THR A 108 9.57 -15.13 15.14
C THR A 108 8.66 -15.36 13.93
N LEU A 109 8.10 -14.30 13.36
CA LEU A 109 7.22 -14.39 12.20
C LEU A 109 7.93 -14.95 10.97
N PHE A 110 9.18 -14.55 10.69
CA PHE A 110 9.95 -15.14 9.60
C PHE A 110 10.31 -16.61 9.84
N ARG A 111 10.54 -17.02 11.09
CA ARG A 111 10.79 -18.42 11.41
C ARG A 111 9.55 -19.29 11.22
N LEU A 112 8.36 -18.74 11.48
CA LEU A 112 7.07 -19.43 11.38
C LEU A 112 6.51 -19.46 9.95
N PHE A 113 6.59 -18.33 9.23
CA PHE A 113 5.91 -18.14 7.95
C PHE A 113 6.86 -18.01 6.75
N GLY A 114 8.18 -18.04 7.00
CA GLY A 114 9.20 -17.90 5.96
C GLY A 114 9.49 -16.44 5.59
N TYR A 115 10.45 -16.26 4.67
CA TYR A 115 10.90 -14.95 4.23
C TYR A 115 10.02 -14.41 3.09
N SER A 116 9.13 -13.50 3.43
CA SER A 116 8.35 -12.77 2.43
C SER A 116 8.10 -11.33 2.87
N GLU A 117 7.77 -10.47 1.91
CA GLU A 117 7.43 -9.08 2.20
C GLU A 117 6.15 -8.96 3.04
N TRP A 118 5.14 -9.79 2.75
CA TRP A 118 3.87 -9.77 3.48
C TRP A 118 4.05 -10.17 4.96
N VAL A 119 4.98 -11.07 5.28
CA VAL A 119 5.29 -11.44 6.67
C VAL A 119 5.92 -10.27 7.43
N ALA A 120 6.78 -9.48 6.77
CA ALA A 120 7.35 -8.28 7.39
C ALA A 120 6.28 -7.23 7.75
N ARG A 121 5.18 -7.20 6.98
CA ARG A 121 4.04 -6.30 7.19
C ARG A 121 3.06 -6.81 8.25
N LEU A 122 3.12 -8.08 8.66
CA LEU A 122 2.25 -8.61 9.71
C LEU A 122 2.50 -7.95 11.06
N THR A 123 3.75 -7.64 11.39
CA THR A 123 4.09 -7.03 12.68
C THR A 123 3.36 -5.71 12.90
N PRO A 124 3.51 -4.67 12.03
CA PRO A 124 2.74 -3.43 12.21
C PRO A 124 1.24 -3.66 12.07
N ALA A 125 0.78 -4.62 11.25
CA ALA A 125 -0.64 -4.93 11.13
C ALA A 125 -1.22 -5.44 12.47
N VAL A 126 -0.55 -6.39 13.13
CA VAL A 126 -0.98 -6.92 14.44
C VAL A 126 -1.05 -5.81 15.48
N TYR A 127 -0.02 -4.98 15.58
CA TYR A 127 0.00 -3.84 16.51
C TYR A 127 -0.97 -2.71 16.15
N SER A 128 -1.54 -2.69 14.94
CA SER A 128 -2.59 -1.73 14.58
C SER A 128 -3.97 -2.13 15.11
N PHE A 129 -4.15 -3.39 15.50
CA PHE A 129 -5.41 -3.90 16.04
C PHE A 129 -5.41 -4.09 17.57
N LEU A 130 -4.23 -4.06 18.19
CA LEU A 130 -4.03 -4.14 19.64
C LEU A 130 -4.02 -2.74 20.25
#